data_AF-A0AAX3MHB2-F1
#
_entry.id   AF-A0AAX3MHB2-F1
#
_cell.length_a   1.000
_cell.length_b   1.000
_cell.length_c   1.000
_cell.angle_alpha   90.00
_cell.angle_beta   90.00
_cell.angle_gamma   90.00
#
_symmetry.space_group_name_H-M   'P 1'
#
loop_
_entity.id
_entity.type
_entity.pdbx_description
1 polymer ?
#
loop_
_entity_poly.entity_id
_entity_poly.type
_entity_poly.pdbx_seq_one_letter_code
_entity_poly.pdbx_strand_id
1 'polypeptide(L)'
;MPVTTLNIPSVSQLSPAGIQALQDAARSEGEIRVSTDRGQYSISHVQMLDGFSVEPVRGGLLDRLLRREYRMEGRAVALERQLNGGIDFLSSVNRYFQSVMAEHRENKTNNVILQNKINSCVFNLDSNQFFCPGSFLTCPITLDVPETGVFMRNSRSSEICNLYDKGALLQLVGAGGTHPLTREPITESMIMRKDECHFDSKREAFVASDT
;
A
#
# COMPACT_ATOMS: atom_id res chain seq x y z
N MET A 1 -27.94 9.43 14.02
CA MET A 1 -28.63 8.41 13.19
C MET A 1 -29.10 7.29 14.11
N PRO A 2 -30.20 6.58 13.81
CA PRO A 2 -30.57 5.39 14.57
C PRO A 2 -29.47 4.33 14.42
N VAL A 3 -29.06 3.71 15.52
CA VAL A 3 -28.09 2.61 15.51
C VAL A 3 -28.86 1.30 15.47
N THR A 4 -28.64 0.47 14.46
CA THR A 4 -29.32 -0.82 14.34
C THR A 4 -29.00 -1.70 15.53
N THR A 5 -30.05 -2.23 16.16
CA THR A 5 -29.94 -3.11 17.32
C THR A 5 -30.40 -4.51 16.96
N LEU A 6 -29.50 -5.48 17.06
CA LEU A 6 -29.75 -6.89 16.78
C LEU A 6 -29.84 -7.68 18.08
N ASN A 7 -30.70 -8.69 18.12
CA ASN A 7 -30.82 -9.59 19.28
C ASN A 7 -30.12 -10.92 18.96
N ILE A 8 -29.18 -11.33 19.82
CA ILE A 8 -28.52 -12.65 19.71
C ILE A 8 -28.74 -13.47 20.98
N PRO A 9 -28.86 -14.81 20.87
CA PRO A 9 -29.17 -15.67 22.02
C PRO A 9 -28.02 -15.76 23.02
N SER A 10 -26.77 -15.80 22.55
CA SER A 10 -25.58 -15.77 23.40
C SER A 10 -24.35 -15.40 22.59
N VAL A 11 -23.46 -14.62 23.21
CA VAL A 11 -22.12 -14.33 22.67
C VAL A 11 -21.31 -15.60 22.43
N SER A 12 -21.49 -16.66 23.23
CA SER A 12 -20.65 -17.86 23.18
C SER A 12 -21.15 -18.95 22.21
N GLN A 13 -22.26 -18.73 21.51
CA GLN A 13 -22.93 -19.73 20.68
C GLN A 13 -23.29 -19.20 19.28
N LEU A 14 -22.55 -18.21 18.77
CA LEU A 14 -22.79 -17.69 17.44
C LEU A 14 -22.40 -18.74 16.39
N SER A 15 -23.32 -19.04 15.49
CA SER A 15 -23.02 -19.85 14.31
C SER A 15 -22.16 -19.05 13.32
N PRO A 16 -21.43 -19.71 12.41
CA PRO A 16 -20.68 -19.01 11.37
C PRO A 16 -21.54 -18.04 10.55
N ALA A 17 -22.79 -18.43 10.25
CA ALA A 17 -23.75 -17.55 9.57
C ALA A 17 -24.15 -16.33 10.42
N GLY A 18 -24.29 -16.51 11.74
CA GLY A 18 -24.56 -15.41 12.66
C GLY A 18 -23.39 -14.44 12.77
N ILE A 19 -22.16 -14.95 12.80
CA ILE A 19 -20.93 -14.13 12.76
C ILE A 19 -20.90 -13.31 11.46
N GLN A 20 -21.09 -13.96 10.31
CA GLN A 20 -21.11 -13.29 9.01
C GLN A 20 -22.17 -12.18 8.95
N ALA A 21 -23.39 -12.44 9.44
CA ALA A 21 -24.46 -11.44 9.46
C ALA A 21 -24.09 -10.21 10.32
N LEU A 22 -23.46 -10.41 11.48
CA LEU A 22 -22.98 -9.30 12.31
C LEU A 22 -21.86 -8.52 11.63
N GLN A 23 -20.93 -9.21 10.97
CA GLN A 23 -19.85 -8.56 10.22
C GLN A 23 -20.40 -7.72 9.07
N ASP A 24 -21.33 -8.26 8.28
CA ASP A 24 -21.91 -7.57 7.13
C ASP A 24 -22.73 -6.33 7.57
N ALA A 25 -23.51 -6.46 8.65
CA ALA A 25 -24.23 -5.33 9.22
C ALA A 25 -23.28 -4.24 9.74
N ALA A 26 -22.21 -4.62 10.47
CA ALA A 26 -21.21 -3.66 10.95
C ALA A 26 -20.44 -2.99 9.81
N ARG A 27 -20.12 -3.71 8.72
CA ARG A 27 -19.52 -3.12 7.50
C ARG A 27 -20.45 -2.13 6.82
N SER A 28 -21.74 -2.44 6.76
CA SER A 28 -22.75 -1.60 6.12
C SER A 28 -23.03 -0.31 6.90
N GLU A 29 -23.09 -0.39 8.22
CA GLU A 29 -23.54 0.73 9.07
C GLU A 29 -22.41 1.43 9.83
N GLY A 30 -21.19 0.86 9.81
CA GLY A 30 -20.03 1.33 10.58
C GLY A 30 -20.08 0.94 12.05
N GLU A 31 -21.23 1.10 12.71
CA GLU A 31 -21.47 0.67 14.10
C GLU A 31 -22.86 0.06 14.24
N ILE A 32 -22.93 -1.12 14.89
CA ILE A 32 -24.18 -1.77 15.25
C ILE A 32 -24.22 -2.08 16.75
N ARG A 33 -25.42 -2.18 17.30
CA ARG A 33 -25.64 -2.66 18.67
C ARG A 33 -26.14 -4.08 18.67
N VAL A 34 -25.67 -4.85 19.64
CA VAL A 34 -26.11 -6.21 19.86
C VAL A 34 -26.59 -6.35 21.29
N SER A 35 -27.85 -6.77 21.44
CA SER A 35 -28.47 -7.05 22.73
C SER A 35 -28.49 -8.56 22.99
N THR A 36 -28.19 -8.93 24.23
CA THR A 36 -28.27 -10.29 24.75
C THR A 36 -29.05 -10.30 26.06
N ASP A 37 -29.44 -11.48 26.55
CA ASP A 37 -29.94 -11.70 27.92
C ASP A 37 -28.99 -11.12 29.01
N ARG A 38 -27.74 -10.93 28.61
CA ARG A 38 -26.57 -10.76 29.46
C ARG A 38 -25.93 -9.38 29.39
N GLY A 39 -26.45 -8.49 28.56
CA GLY A 39 -25.93 -7.13 28.34
C GLY A 39 -26.06 -6.68 26.88
N GLN A 40 -25.67 -5.43 26.64
CA GLN A 40 -25.59 -4.83 25.31
C GLN A 40 -24.13 -4.56 24.94
N TYR A 41 -23.83 -4.72 23.66
CA TYR A 41 -22.50 -4.53 23.09
C TYR A 41 -22.60 -3.63 21.87
N SER A 42 -21.64 -2.73 21.70
CA SER A 42 -21.42 -2.02 20.45
C SER A 42 -20.35 -2.78 19.66
N ILE A 43 -20.60 -2.97 18.36
CA ILE A 43 -19.66 -3.54 17.41
C ILE A 43 -19.37 -2.47 16.37
N SER A 44 -18.11 -2.10 16.22
CA SER A 44 -17.66 -1.13 15.21
C SER A 44 -16.76 -1.80 14.19
N HIS A 45 -16.98 -1.52 12.90
CA HIS A 45 -16.08 -1.93 11.83
C HIS A 45 -14.97 -0.90 11.65
N VAL A 46 -13.72 -1.37 11.74
CA VAL A 46 -12.52 -0.56 11.53
C VAL A 46 -11.97 -0.88 10.15
N GLN A 47 -12.42 -0.08 9.17
CA GLN A 47 -12.13 -0.27 7.74
C GLN A 47 -10.63 -0.46 7.45
N MET A 48 -9.75 0.29 8.11
CA MET A 48 -8.29 0.23 7.92
C MET A 48 -7.70 -1.16 8.18
N LEU A 49 -8.32 -1.93 9.07
CA LEU A 49 -7.86 -3.25 9.50
C LEU A 49 -8.72 -4.38 8.91
N ASP A 50 -9.81 -4.04 8.23
CA ASP A 50 -10.98 -4.90 8.02
C ASP A 50 -11.33 -5.73 9.28
N GLY A 51 -11.27 -5.07 10.43
CA GLY A 51 -11.43 -5.68 11.75
C GLY A 51 -12.63 -5.13 12.49
N PHE A 52 -13.04 -5.82 13.55
CA PHE A 52 -14.16 -5.43 14.39
C PHE A 52 -13.68 -5.14 15.80
N SER A 53 -14.11 -4.03 16.41
CA SER A 53 -13.92 -3.76 17.83
C SER A 53 -15.24 -3.96 18.56
N VAL A 54 -15.20 -4.53 19.77
CA VAL A 54 -16.40 -4.75 20.57
C VAL A 54 -16.27 -4.09 21.93
N GLU A 55 -17.21 -3.20 22.25
CA GLU A 55 -17.27 -2.53 23.54
C GLU A 55 -18.58 -2.84 24.28
N PRO A 56 -18.55 -3.10 25.59
CA PRO A 56 -19.77 -3.23 26.37
C PRO A 56 -20.46 -1.87 26.49
N VAL A 57 -21.75 -1.82 26.17
CA VAL A 57 -22.56 -0.61 26.40
C VAL A 57 -22.81 -0.50 27.89
N ARG A 58 -22.10 0.41 28.56
CA ARG A 58 -22.17 0.58 30.01
C ARG A 58 -23.56 1.05 30.43
N GLY A 59 -24.15 0.35 31.40
CA GLY A 59 -25.39 0.75 32.05
C GLY A 59 -25.17 1.69 33.24
N GLY A 60 -26.23 1.88 34.04
CA GLY A 60 -26.22 2.80 35.18
C GLY A 60 -25.46 2.27 36.42
N LEU A 61 -25.52 3.02 37.52
CA LEU A 61 -24.82 2.75 38.79
C LEU A 61 -24.98 1.31 39.33
N LEU A 62 -26.12 0.65 39.06
CA LEU A 62 -26.36 -0.73 39.47
C LEU A 62 -25.43 -1.75 38.79
N ASP A 63 -25.07 -1.53 37.52
CA ASP A 63 -24.18 -2.45 36.80
C ASP A 63 -22.74 -2.37 37.33
N ARG A 64 -22.32 -1.19 37.82
CA ARG A 64 -21.05 -0.98 38.52
C ARG A 64 -21.00 -1.68 39.86
N LEU A 65 -22.05 -1.52 40.68
CA LEU A 65 -22.15 -2.11 42.02
C LEU A 65 -22.16 -3.64 41.98
N LEU A 66 -22.78 -4.25 40.96
CA LEU A 66 -22.87 -5.70 40.81
C LEU A 66 -21.65 -6.33 40.12
N ARG A 67 -20.59 -5.56 39.83
CA ARG A 67 -19.44 -5.99 38.98
C ARG A 67 -19.88 -6.59 37.64
N ARG A 68 -21.04 -6.16 37.13
CA ARG A 68 -21.59 -6.70 35.87
C ARG A 68 -20.75 -6.23 34.69
N GLU A 69 -20.18 -5.02 34.78
CA GLU A 69 -19.25 -4.45 33.79
C GLU A 69 -18.05 -5.38 33.49
N TYR A 70 -17.34 -5.88 34.51
CA TYR A 70 -16.21 -6.80 34.31
C TYR A 70 -16.59 -8.09 33.56
N ARG A 71 -17.80 -8.62 33.84
CA ARG A 71 -18.29 -9.82 33.14
C ARG A 71 -18.67 -9.51 31.68
N MET A 72 -19.11 -8.28 31.41
CA MET A 72 -19.39 -7.84 30.04
C MET A 72 -18.10 -7.60 29.26
N GLU A 73 -17.05 -7.07 29.88
CA GLU A 73 -15.73 -6.91 29.24
C GLU A 73 -15.18 -8.25 28.72
N GLY A 74 -15.20 -9.30 29.55
CA GLY A 74 -14.75 -10.63 29.11
C GLY A 74 -15.58 -11.20 27.96
N ARG A 75 -16.88 -10.87 27.89
CA ARG A 75 -17.76 -11.28 26.79
C ARG A 75 -17.54 -10.44 25.54
N ALA A 76 -17.27 -9.15 25.68
CA ALA A 76 -16.90 -8.27 24.57
C ALA A 76 -15.64 -8.80 23.87
N VAL A 77 -14.60 -9.15 24.63
CA VAL A 77 -13.37 -9.77 24.09
C VAL A 77 -13.67 -11.11 23.41
N ALA A 78 -14.55 -11.94 23.96
CA ALA A 78 -14.93 -13.21 23.33
C ALA A 78 -15.72 -13.02 22.04
N LEU A 79 -16.57 -12.00 21.96
CA LEU A 79 -17.31 -11.63 20.75
C LEU A 79 -16.37 -11.06 19.69
N GLU A 80 -15.47 -10.16 20.10
CA GLU A 80 -14.45 -9.56 19.23
C GLU A 80 -13.59 -10.64 18.57
N ARG A 81 -13.11 -11.61 19.35
CA ARG A 81 -12.36 -12.75 18.80
C ARG A 81 -13.18 -13.56 17.81
N GLN A 82 -14.46 -13.79 18.05
CA GLN A 82 -15.31 -14.52 17.09
C GLN A 82 -15.48 -13.75 15.77
N LEU A 83 -15.63 -12.43 15.84
CA LEU A 83 -15.74 -11.57 14.67
C LEU A 83 -14.41 -11.44 13.91
N ASN A 84 -13.27 -11.55 14.60
CA ASN A 84 -11.92 -11.39 14.04
C ASN A 84 -11.18 -12.73 13.82
N GLY A 85 -11.90 -13.85 13.68
CA GLY A 85 -11.28 -15.15 13.36
C GLY A 85 -10.34 -15.70 14.44
N GLY A 86 -10.58 -15.35 15.71
CA GLY A 86 -9.84 -15.80 16.89
C GLY A 86 -8.83 -14.79 17.44
N ILE A 87 -8.62 -13.67 16.75
CA ILE A 87 -7.61 -12.65 17.09
C ILE A 87 -8.27 -11.48 17.81
N ASP A 88 -7.66 -10.93 18.85
CA ASP A 88 -8.16 -9.69 19.48
C ASP A 88 -7.83 -8.46 18.62
N PHE A 89 -8.60 -7.39 18.79
CA PHE A 89 -8.47 -6.18 17.97
C PHE A 89 -7.07 -5.55 18.06
N LEU A 90 -6.45 -5.53 19.25
CA LEU A 90 -5.10 -4.97 19.43
C LEU A 90 -4.04 -5.78 18.67
N SER A 91 -4.18 -7.10 18.63
CA SER A 91 -3.35 -7.96 17.81
C SER A 91 -3.50 -7.67 16.32
N SER A 92 -4.73 -7.39 15.84
CA SER A 92 -4.99 -6.98 14.46
C SER A 92 -4.34 -5.62 14.13
N VAL A 93 -4.46 -4.64 15.04
CA VAL A 93 -3.81 -3.33 14.94
C VAL A 93 -2.28 -3.50 14.85
N ASN A 94 -1.69 -4.29 15.75
CA ASN A 94 -0.25 -4.51 15.78
C ASN A 94 0.26 -5.17 14.50
N ARG A 95 -0.47 -6.16 13.96
CA ARG A 95 -0.13 -6.82 12.69
C ARG A 95 -0.15 -5.83 11.53
N TYR A 96 -1.16 -4.98 11.46
CA TYR A 96 -1.24 -3.95 10.42
C TYR A 96 -0.06 -2.97 10.49
N PHE A 97 0.29 -2.47 11.68
CA PHE A 97 1.45 -1.59 11.80
C PHE A 97 2.75 -2.31 11.43
N GLN A 98 2.90 -3.59 11.79
CA GLN A 98 4.04 -4.39 11.38
C GLN A 98 4.14 -4.53 9.85
N SER A 99 3.01 -4.75 9.15
CA SER A 99 3.02 -4.85 7.68
C SER A 99 3.35 -3.52 7.01
N VAL A 100 2.78 -2.40 7.48
CA VAL A 100 3.09 -1.06 6.96
C VAL A 100 4.57 -0.72 7.19
N MET A 101 5.12 -1.04 8.36
CA MET A 101 6.54 -0.84 8.63
C MET A 101 7.44 -1.73 7.77
N ALA A 102 7.03 -2.98 7.52
CA ALA A 102 7.76 -3.90 6.64
C ALA A 102 7.79 -3.38 5.20
N GLU A 103 6.65 -2.96 4.66
CA GLU A 103 6.53 -2.37 3.32
C GLU A 103 7.40 -1.11 3.19
N HIS A 104 7.38 -0.22 4.20
CA HIS A 104 8.22 0.97 4.18
C HIS A 104 9.72 0.64 4.18
N ARG A 105 10.15 -0.39 4.92
CA ARG A 105 11.55 -0.86 4.92
C ARG A 105 11.95 -1.49 3.58
N GLU A 106 11.06 -2.26 2.99
CA GLU A 106 11.27 -2.86 1.67
C GLU A 106 11.40 -1.76 0.60
N ASN A 107 10.47 -0.81 0.58
CA ASN A 107 10.51 0.34 -0.33
C ASN A 107 11.80 1.14 -0.18
N LYS A 108 12.24 1.40 1.06
CA LYS A 108 13.53 2.07 1.32
C LYS A 108 14.72 1.27 0.78
N THR A 109 14.71 -0.05 0.94
CA THR A 109 15.78 -0.94 0.44
C THR A 109 15.81 -0.95 -1.07
N ASN A 110 14.66 -1.13 -1.73
CA ASN A 110 14.51 -1.09 -3.18
C ASN A 110 14.96 0.26 -3.75
N ASN A 111 14.65 1.35 -3.05
CA ASN A 111 15.09 2.70 -3.42
C ASN A 111 16.62 2.82 -3.45
N VAL A 112 17.30 2.34 -2.41
CA VAL A 112 18.77 2.35 -2.34
C VAL A 112 19.38 1.52 -3.46
N ILE A 113 18.83 0.33 -3.73
CA ILE A 113 19.32 -0.53 -4.81
C ILE A 113 19.14 0.17 -6.17
N LEU A 114 17.96 0.74 -6.41
CA LEU A 114 17.65 1.45 -7.66
C LEU A 114 18.54 2.69 -7.86
N GLN A 115 18.77 3.47 -6.81
CA GLN A 115 19.70 4.61 -6.87
C GLN A 115 21.15 4.16 -7.18
N ASN A 116 21.60 3.04 -6.58
CA ASN A 116 22.92 2.47 -6.89
C ASN A 116 23.00 2.01 -8.36
N LYS A 117 21.94 1.36 -8.87
CA LYS A 117 21.84 0.97 -10.27
C LYS A 117 21.91 2.17 -11.21
N ILE A 118 21.16 3.25 -10.93
CA ILE A 118 21.21 4.52 -11.68
C ILE A 118 22.64 5.08 -11.70
N ASN A 119 23.29 5.15 -10.54
CA ASN A 119 24.67 5.63 -10.44
C ASN A 119 25.68 4.76 -11.20
N SER A 120 25.44 3.45 -11.33
CA SER A 120 26.29 2.55 -12.11
C SER A 120 26.08 2.64 -13.64
N CYS A 121 24.93 3.16 -14.07
CA CYS A 121 24.53 3.24 -15.48
C CYS A 121 24.70 4.64 -16.09
N VAL A 122 25.17 5.61 -15.30
CA VAL A 122 25.35 7.00 -15.75
C VAL A 122 26.51 7.14 -16.73
N PHE A 123 26.34 8.02 -17.71
CA PHE A 123 27.37 8.38 -18.66
C PHE A 123 27.29 9.87 -19.02
N ASN A 124 28.40 10.44 -19.46
CA ASN A 124 28.45 11.82 -19.96
C ASN A 124 27.94 11.87 -21.40
N LEU A 125 27.17 12.91 -21.72
CA LEU A 125 26.76 13.20 -23.08
C LEU A 125 27.83 14.08 -23.77
N ASP A 126 28.76 13.44 -24.48
CA ASP A 126 29.55 14.16 -25.48
C ASP A 126 28.75 14.18 -26.78
N SER A 127 28.52 15.37 -27.35
CA SER A 127 27.72 15.60 -28.56
C SER A 127 28.21 14.81 -29.78
N ASN A 128 29.46 14.34 -29.76
CA ASN A 128 30.09 13.57 -30.83
C ASN A 128 29.86 12.05 -30.71
N GLN A 129 29.23 11.57 -29.63
CA GLN A 129 29.08 10.14 -29.36
C GLN A 129 27.71 9.58 -29.76
N PHE A 130 26.74 10.43 -30.08
CA PHE A 130 25.40 10.01 -30.51
C PHE A 130 25.13 10.45 -31.95
N PHE A 131 24.86 9.49 -32.84
CA PHE A 131 24.47 9.75 -34.22
C PHE A 131 22.96 9.99 -34.33
N CYS A 132 22.41 10.94 -33.57
CA CYS A 132 21.00 11.30 -33.62
C CYS A 132 20.77 12.82 -33.44
N PRO A 133 19.64 13.36 -33.92
CA PRO A 133 19.27 14.75 -33.66
C PRO A 133 19.15 15.06 -32.17
N GLY A 134 19.58 16.25 -31.75
CA GLY A 134 19.56 16.66 -30.34
C GLY A 134 18.18 16.64 -29.68
N SER A 135 17.09 16.74 -30.45
CA SER A 135 15.71 16.61 -29.95
C SER A 135 15.46 15.25 -29.27
N PHE A 136 16.11 14.17 -29.73
CA PHE A 136 15.98 12.84 -29.13
C PHE A 136 16.81 12.67 -27.85
N LEU A 137 17.70 13.61 -27.55
CA LEU A 137 18.51 13.64 -26.32
C LEU A 137 17.85 14.48 -25.22
N THR A 138 16.64 14.98 -25.43
CA THR A 138 15.93 15.81 -24.45
C THR A 138 15.36 14.93 -23.34
N CYS A 139 15.70 15.22 -22.09
CA CYS A 139 15.14 14.51 -20.95
C CYS A 139 13.65 14.85 -20.78
N PRO A 140 12.75 13.86 -20.64
CA PRO A 140 11.32 14.12 -20.43
C PRO A 140 10.95 14.83 -19.12
N ILE A 141 11.85 14.84 -18.13
CA ILE A 141 11.60 15.48 -16.83
C ILE A 141 12.07 16.94 -16.83
N THR A 142 13.31 17.18 -17.26
CA THR A 142 13.89 18.54 -17.26
C THR A 142 13.53 19.34 -18.51
N LEU A 143 13.07 18.66 -19.58
CA LEU A 143 12.81 19.23 -20.89
C LEU A 143 14.05 19.88 -21.53
N ASP A 144 15.25 19.39 -21.15
CA ASP A 144 16.54 19.85 -21.67
C ASP A 144 17.49 18.66 -21.90
N VAL A 145 18.57 18.88 -22.66
CA VAL A 145 19.61 17.88 -22.90
C VAL A 145 20.52 17.79 -21.67
N PRO A 146 20.59 16.63 -20.98
CA PRO A 146 21.37 16.52 -19.75
C PRO A 146 22.87 16.45 -20.04
N GLU A 147 23.70 16.99 -19.13
CA GLU A 147 25.16 16.78 -19.15
C GLU A 147 25.52 15.32 -18.83
N THR A 148 24.86 14.76 -17.82
CA THR A 148 25.00 13.35 -17.41
C THR A 148 23.68 12.64 -17.50
N GLY A 149 23.63 11.60 -18.33
CA GLY A 149 22.40 10.90 -18.67
C GLY A 149 22.39 9.44 -18.21
N VAL A 150 21.19 8.92 -18.05
CA VAL A 150 20.91 7.49 -17.80
C VAL A 150 19.77 7.07 -18.73
N PHE A 151 19.91 5.93 -19.40
CA PHE A 151 18.82 5.37 -20.17
C PHE A 151 17.84 4.60 -19.28
N MET A 152 16.55 4.79 -19.53
CA MET A 152 15.50 4.03 -18.86
C MET A 152 14.42 3.59 -19.86
N ARG A 153 14.04 2.31 -19.83
CA ARG A 153 12.92 1.76 -20.60
C ARG A 153 11.60 2.39 -20.16
N ASN A 154 10.67 2.55 -21.10
CA ASN A 154 9.35 3.14 -20.81
C ASN A 154 8.48 2.27 -19.89
N SER A 155 8.66 0.95 -19.96
CA SER A 155 8.06 -0.05 -19.09
C SER A 155 8.99 -1.26 -19.02
N ARG A 156 8.68 -2.21 -18.14
CA ARG A 156 9.48 -3.45 -18.00
C ARG A 156 9.60 -4.24 -19.31
N SER A 157 8.54 -4.26 -20.10
CA SER A 157 8.46 -4.98 -21.38
C SER A 157 8.68 -4.08 -22.61
N SER A 158 8.94 -2.78 -22.41
CA SER A 158 9.17 -1.88 -23.54
C SER A 158 10.55 -2.11 -24.14
N GLU A 159 10.58 -2.22 -25.46
CA GLU A 159 11.80 -2.09 -26.24
C GLU A 159 12.25 -0.64 -26.34
N ILE A 160 11.41 0.34 -26.03
CA ILE A 160 11.75 1.75 -26.16
C ILE A 160 12.34 2.24 -24.84
N CYS A 161 13.50 2.87 -24.94
CA CYS A 161 14.17 3.57 -23.85
C CYS A 161 14.23 5.07 -24.14
N ASN A 162 14.32 5.86 -23.08
CA ASN A 162 14.47 7.31 -23.14
C ASN A 162 15.66 7.75 -22.28
N LEU A 163 16.25 8.87 -22.66
CA LEU A 163 17.34 9.48 -21.91
C LEU A 163 16.78 10.34 -20.78
N TYR A 164 17.32 10.17 -19.59
CA TYR A 164 16.96 10.97 -18.43
C TYR A 164 18.18 11.65 -17.82
N ASP A 165 17.98 12.87 -17.33
CA ASP A 165 18.93 13.53 -16.46
C ASP A 165 19.12 12.72 -15.17
N LYS A 166 20.38 12.51 -14.78
CA LYS A 166 20.73 11.75 -13.57
C LYS A 166 20.07 12.34 -12.33
N GLY A 167 20.20 13.65 -12.12
CA GLY A 167 19.73 14.33 -10.92
C GLY A 167 18.20 14.25 -10.82
N ALA A 168 17.52 14.54 -11.92
CA ALA A 168 16.07 14.46 -12.01
C ALA A 168 15.55 13.03 -11.74
N LEU A 169 16.20 12.01 -12.31
CA LEU A 169 15.81 10.62 -12.09
C LEU A 169 16.06 10.16 -10.65
N LEU A 170 17.19 10.53 -10.04
CA LEU A 170 17.47 10.24 -8.63
C LEU A 170 16.47 10.91 -7.70
N GLN A 171 16.07 12.16 -7.98
CA GLN A 171 15.04 12.85 -7.22
C GLN A 171 13.68 12.14 -7.35
N LEU A 172 13.30 11.76 -8.57
CA LEU A 172 12.05 11.03 -8.83
C LEU A 172 12.01 9.71 -8.05
N VAL A 173 13.07 8.91 -8.13
CA VAL A 173 13.19 7.66 -7.40
C VAL A 173 13.20 7.92 -5.90
N GLY A 174 14.01 8.86 -5.41
CA GLY A 174 14.13 9.17 -3.98
C GLY A 174 12.80 9.60 -3.34
N ALA A 175 11.91 10.23 -4.11
CA ALA A 175 10.56 10.59 -3.69
C ALA A 175 9.52 9.46 -3.80
N GLY A 176 9.92 8.25 -4.25
CA GLY A 176 9.00 7.14 -4.50
C GLY A 176 8.11 7.34 -5.73
N GLY A 177 8.55 8.16 -6.69
CA GLY A 177 7.80 8.46 -7.90
C GLY A 177 7.72 7.29 -8.88
N THR A 178 6.73 7.35 -9.77
CA THR A 178 6.52 6.38 -10.85
C THR A 178 7.07 6.89 -12.18
N HIS A 179 7.20 6.00 -13.17
CA HIS A 179 7.71 6.33 -14.49
C HIS A 179 6.90 7.49 -15.11
N PRO A 180 7.53 8.56 -15.64
CA PRO A 180 6.84 9.80 -15.99
C PRO A 180 5.86 9.64 -17.16
N LEU A 181 6.09 8.68 -18.06
CA LEU A 181 5.23 8.45 -19.23
C LEU A 181 4.12 7.42 -18.97
N THR A 182 4.44 6.34 -18.26
CA THR A 182 3.57 5.15 -18.13
C THR A 182 2.93 5.02 -16.76
N ARG A 183 3.43 5.77 -15.76
CA ARG A 183 3.02 5.69 -14.35
C ARG A 183 3.27 4.33 -13.69
N GLU A 184 4.02 3.43 -14.35
CA GLU A 184 4.45 2.16 -13.76
C GLU A 184 5.55 2.37 -12.69
N PRO A 185 5.65 1.47 -11.69
CA PRO A 185 6.78 1.48 -10.76
C PRO A 185 8.11 1.33 -11.50
N ILE A 186 9.08 2.20 -11.19
CA ILE A 186 10.41 2.13 -11.78
C ILE A 186 11.16 0.96 -11.15
N THR A 187 11.64 0.04 -11.97
CA THR A 187 12.41 -1.12 -11.51
C THR A 187 13.82 -1.14 -12.07
N GLU A 188 14.74 -1.86 -11.42
CA GLU A 188 16.14 -1.95 -11.84
C GLU A 188 16.31 -2.41 -13.30
N SER A 189 15.45 -3.33 -13.76
CA SER A 189 15.46 -3.83 -15.13
C SER A 189 15.07 -2.80 -16.19
N MET A 190 14.48 -1.67 -15.78
CA MET A 190 14.22 -0.55 -16.67
C MET A 190 15.46 0.33 -16.83
N ILE A 191 16.41 0.31 -15.89
CA ILE A 191 17.61 1.15 -15.91
C ILE A 191 18.69 0.47 -16.75
N MET A 192 19.06 1.12 -17.85
CA MET A 192 19.92 0.58 -18.89
C MET A 192 21.29 1.25 -18.86
N ARG A 193 22.35 0.47 -19.09
CA ARG A 193 23.66 1.04 -19.43
C ARG A 193 23.61 1.69 -20.82
N LYS A 194 24.59 2.54 -21.08
CA LYS A 194 24.75 3.24 -22.37
C LYS A 194 24.75 2.30 -23.58
N ASP A 195 25.40 1.15 -23.46
CA ASP A 195 25.56 0.15 -24.52
C ASP A 195 24.32 -0.72 -24.75
N GLU A 196 23.36 -0.69 -23.82
CA GLU A 196 22.14 -1.52 -23.87
C GLU A 196 20.96 -0.80 -24.55
N CYS A 197 21.14 0.45 -24.98
CA CYS A 197 20.08 1.28 -25.58
C CYS A 197 20.69 2.13 -26.71
N HIS A 198 20.21 1.95 -27.94
CA HIS A 198 20.80 2.57 -29.14
C HIS A 198 19.73 3.26 -29.99
N PHE A 199 20.13 4.28 -30.74
CA PHE A 199 19.20 4.98 -31.62
C PHE A 199 18.92 4.17 -32.89
N ASP A 200 17.65 3.84 -33.13
CA ASP A 200 17.18 3.23 -34.37
C ASP A 200 16.60 4.31 -35.28
N SER A 201 17.31 4.61 -36.37
CA SER A 201 16.91 5.63 -37.34
C SER A 201 15.63 5.29 -38.11
N LYS A 202 15.23 4.01 -38.19
CA LYS A 202 13.98 3.61 -38.85
C LYS A 202 12.78 3.81 -37.94
N ARG A 203 12.97 3.62 -36.63
CA ARG A 203 11.93 3.80 -35.61
C ARG A 203 11.90 5.21 -35.03
N GLU A 204 12.92 6.02 -35.34
CA GLU A 204 13.14 7.36 -34.77
C GLU A 204 13.05 7.36 -33.24
N ALA A 205 13.65 6.33 -32.63
CA ALA A 205 13.58 6.12 -31.19
C ALA A 205 14.83 5.40 -30.68
N PHE A 206 15.10 5.55 -29.39
CA PHE A 206 16.07 4.72 -28.71
C PHE A 206 15.43 3.36 -28.38
N VAL A 207 16.11 2.30 -28.80
CA VAL A 207 15.65 0.92 -28.69
C VAL A 207 16.63 0.14 -27.83
N ALA A 208 16.09 -0.65 -26.91
CA ALA A 208 16.85 -1.57 -26.08
C ALA A 208 17.44 -2.67 -26.96
N SER A 209 18.72 -2.96 -26.75
CA SER A 209 19.36 -4.12 -27.35
C SER A 209 18.80 -5.38 -26.67
N ASP A 210 18.35 -6.36 -27.47
CA ASP A 210 18.06 -7.69 -26.97
C ASP A 210 19.39 -8.36 -26.58
N THR A 211 19.56 -8.69 -25.30
CA THR A 211 20.60 -9.62 -24.82
C THR A 211 20.20 -11.06 -25.00
#